data_AF-A0A1H4Q6I0-F1
#
_entry.id   AF-A0A1H4Q6I0-F1
#
_cell.length_a   1.000
_cell.length_b   1.000
_cell.length_c   1.000
_cell.angle_alpha   90.00
_cell.angle_beta   90.00
_cell.angle_gamma   90.00
#
_symmetry.space_group_name_H-M   'P 1'
#
loop_
_entity.id
_entity.type
_entity.pdbx_description
1 polymer ?
#
loop_
_entity_poly.entity_id
_entity_poly.type
_entity_poly.pdbx_seq_one_letter_code
_entity_poly.pdbx_strand_id
1 'polypeptide(L)'
;MSAQFDELLGHATSCYTLTDDELADLRQEITRDVVTELMFGPQQPDRQIRRAGKVNRADVYLISLSCKLLGSDSIHTHLERLVDDLTDIEGALHFACLVNLAQEPEEAIWWWQFAGGAGNATAAYCLYLLHLSRGELRDAEHWMSQALAPDNRIDFFPPPSCAHQLPASLSTNLREAVQRLKVVDASGIRLHHPDHRFLEQIGNHLGPKGSKGSRESTRHSPADLSRQRRLW
;
A
#
# COMPACT_ATOMS: atom_id res chain seq x y z
N MET A 1 28.27 -16.42 -0.91
CA MET A 1 27.44 -15.69 0.06
C MET A 1 27.33 -14.18 -0.21
N SER A 2 28.23 -13.54 -0.97
CA SER A 2 28.14 -12.09 -1.26
C SER A 2 27.06 -11.73 -2.30
N ALA A 3 26.88 -12.53 -3.35
CA ALA A 3 25.97 -12.19 -4.46
C ALA A 3 24.48 -12.15 -4.06
N GLN A 4 24.06 -12.99 -3.12
CA GLN A 4 22.67 -13.05 -2.66
C GLN A 4 22.29 -11.83 -1.80
N PHE A 5 23.27 -11.22 -1.12
CA PHE A 5 23.07 -10.01 -0.34
C PHE A 5 23.00 -8.77 -1.24
N ASP A 6 23.85 -8.68 -2.26
CA ASP A 6 23.80 -7.62 -3.26
C ASP A 6 22.53 -7.68 -4.13
N GLU A 7 22.00 -8.88 -4.40
CA GLU A 7 20.73 -9.08 -5.08
C GLU A 7 19.53 -8.66 -4.20
N LEU A 8 19.56 -8.98 -2.90
CA LEU A 8 18.57 -8.50 -1.92
C LEU A 8 18.61 -6.97 -1.74
N LEU A 9 19.80 -6.37 -1.76
CA LEU A 9 19.96 -4.91 -1.77
C LEU A 9 19.46 -4.31 -3.09
N GLY A 10 19.73 -4.95 -4.24
CA GLY A 10 19.22 -4.52 -5.55
C GLY A 10 17.70 -4.47 -5.61
N HIS A 11 17.01 -5.47 -5.05
CA HIS A 11 15.55 -5.50 -4.95
C HIS A 11 15.00 -4.48 -3.96
N ALA A 12 15.70 -4.21 -2.85
CA ALA A 12 15.33 -3.16 -1.90
C ALA A 12 15.50 -1.74 -2.49
N THR A 13 16.55 -1.54 -3.30
CA THR A 13 16.86 -0.24 -3.93
C THR A 13 15.79 0.17 -4.94
N SER A 14 15.17 -0.77 -5.65
CA SER A 14 14.16 -0.45 -6.67
C SER A 14 12.81 0.00 -6.10
N CYS A 15 12.54 -0.24 -4.80
CA CYS A 15 11.28 0.14 -4.15
C CYS A 15 11.37 1.41 -3.29
N TYR A 16 12.58 1.98 -3.14
CA TYR A 16 12.87 3.08 -2.22
C TYR A 16 13.99 4.01 -2.71
N THR A 17 13.99 4.40 -3.99
CA THR A 17 14.84 5.51 -4.41
C THR A 17 14.22 6.80 -3.90
N LEU A 18 14.51 7.16 -2.64
CA LEU A 18 14.26 8.49 -2.12
C LEU A 18 14.96 9.47 -3.07
N THR A 19 14.20 10.36 -3.69
CA THR A 19 14.79 11.32 -4.63
C THR A 19 15.71 12.28 -3.89
N ASP A 20 16.71 12.84 -4.58
CA ASP A 20 17.62 13.81 -3.96
C ASP A 20 16.87 15.01 -3.36
N ASP A 21 15.74 15.38 -3.97
CA ASP A 21 14.84 16.44 -3.50
C ASP A 21 14.09 16.03 -2.21
N GLU A 22 13.58 14.80 -2.13
CA GLU A 22 12.95 14.27 -0.91
C GLU A 22 13.94 14.16 0.26
N LEU A 23 15.18 13.75 -0.04
CA LEU A 23 16.24 13.71 0.96
C LEU A 23 16.60 15.11 1.46
N ALA A 24 16.61 16.10 0.56
CA ALA A 24 16.84 17.49 0.90
C ALA A 24 15.72 18.06 1.78
N ASP A 25 14.46 17.80 1.44
CA ASP A 25 13.29 18.22 2.22
C ASP A 25 13.32 17.65 3.64
N LEU A 26 13.60 16.34 3.77
CA LEU A 26 13.72 15.68 5.08
C LEU A 26 14.89 16.24 5.90
N ARG A 27 16.04 16.50 5.25
CA ARG A 27 17.19 17.13 5.92
C ARG A 27 16.88 18.53 6.41
N GLN A 28 16.20 19.33 5.60
CA GLN A 28 15.84 20.70 5.94
C GLN A 28 14.83 20.71 7.11
N GLU A 29 13.89 19.77 7.13
CA GLU A 29 12.91 19.62 8.21
C GLU A 29 13.57 19.22 9.54
N ILE A 30 14.44 18.20 9.53
CA ILE A 30 15.20 17.78 10.72
C ILE A 30 16.08 18.92 11.24
N THR A 31 16.75 19.64 10.33
CA THR A 31 17.63 20.76 10.70
C THR A 31 16.83 21.88 11.35
N ARG A 32 15.68 22.25 10.76
CA ARG A 32 14.79 23.26 11.34
C ARG A 32 14.34 22.86 12.74
N ASP A 33 13.93 21.61 12.92
CA ASP A 33 13.38 21.15 14.20
C ASP A 33 14.47 21.12 15.29
N VAL A 34 15.66 20.61 14.97
CA VAL A 34 16.82 20.61 15.88
C VAL A 34 17.25 22.03 16.23
N VAL A 35 17.36 22.94 15.25
CA VAL A 35 17.73 24.34 15.49
C VAL A 35 16.68 25.05 16.35
N THR A 36 15.39 24.78 16.13
CA THR A 36 14.30 25.42 16.87
C THR A 36 14.28 24.95 18.33
N GLU A 37 14.49 23.66 18.57
CA GLU A 37 14.58 23.11 19.92
C GLU A 37 15.81 23.62 20.68
N LEU A 38 16.97 23.73 19.99
CA LEU A 38 18.19 24.29 20.58
C LEU A 38 18.08 25.79 20.87
N MET A 39 17.37 26.55 20.04
CA MET A 39 17.22 28.01 20.18
C MET A 39 16.15 28.41 21.20
N PHE A 40 15.04 27.68 21.28
CA PHE A 40 13.84 28.13 22.00
C PHE A 40 13.37 27.17 23.11
N GLY A 41 14.04 26.04 23.29
CA GLY A 41 13.63 24.99 24.23
C GLY A 41 12.31 24.31 23.83
N PRO A 42 11.77 23.42 24.68
CA PRO A 42 10.53 22.70 24.38
C PRO A 42 9.30 23.64 24.44
N GLN A 43 8.97 24.27 23.31
CA GLN A 43 7.81 25.15 23.17
C GLN A 43 6.52 24.36 22.87
N GLN A 44 5.48 24.57 23.69
CA GLN A 44 4.18 23.92 23.61
C GLN A 44 3.33 24.24 22.35
N PRO A 45 3.32 25.48 21.78
CA PRO A 45 2.59 25.77 20.54
C PRO A 45 3.21 25.12 19.29
N ASP A 46 4.54 24.95 19.30
CA ASP A 46 5.29 24.35 18.21
C ASP A 46 5.05 22.82 18.13
N ARG A 47 4.75 22.18 19.27
CA ARG A 47 4.24 20.80 19.30
C ARG A 47 2.86 20.67 18.67
N GLN A 48 1.97 21.66 18.82
CA GLN A 48 0.65 21.63 18.19
C GLN A 48 0.74 21.83 16.67
N ILE A 49 1.62 22.72 16.21
CA ILE A 49 1.89 22.92 14.78
C ILE A 49 2.54 21.67 14.17
N ARG A 50 3.52 21.05 14.85
CA ARG A 50 4.09 19.75 14.44
C ARG A 50 3.04 18.63 14.42
N ARG A 51 2.14 18.58 15.41
CA ARG A 51 1.03 17.62 15.43
C ARG A 51 0.08 17.86 14.26
N ALA A 52 -0.32 19.11 14.00
CA ALA A 52 -1.15 19.46 12.85
C ALA A 52 -0.47 19.10 11.52
N GLY A 53 0.84 19.29 11.40
CA GLY A 53 1.64 18.86 10.24
C GLY A 53 1.68 17.34 10.07
N LYS A 54 1.81 16.58 11.16
CA LYS A 54 1.71 15.10 11.14
C LYS A 54 0.32 14.61 10.77
N VAL A 55 -0.73 15.23 11.31
CA VAL A 55 -2.14 14.95 11.00
C VAL A 55 -2.41 15.18 9.51
N ASN A 56 -1.96 16.31 8.96
CA ASN A 56 -2.12 16.64 7.53
C ASN A 56 -1.39 15.67 6.58
N ARG A 57 -0.32 15.02 7.05
CA ARG A 57 0.42 14.02 6.26
C ARG A 57 -0.13 12.60 6.41
N ALA A 58 -0.91 12.33 7.45
CA ALA A 58 -1.40 10.98 7.74
C ALA A 58 -2.40 10.47 6.68
N ASP A 59 -3.33 11.31 6.23
CA ASP A 59 -4.25 10.97 5.12
C ASP A 59 -3.49 10.69 3.82
N VAL A 60 -2.48 11.52 3.54
CA VAL A 60 -1.62 11.38 2.38
C VAL A 60 -0.87 10.04 2.40
N TYR A 61 -0.30 9.67 3.56
CA TYR A 61 0.35 8.39 3.73
C TYR A 61 -0.61 7.21 3.64
N LEU A 62 -1.83 7.34 4.18
CA LEU A 62 -2.84 6.29 4.11
C LEU A 62 -3.26 6.02 2.67
N ILE A 63 -3.51 7.08 1.89
CA ILE A 63 -3.82 6.98 0.46
C ILE A 63 -2.66 6.34 -0.30
N SER A 64 -1.42 6.79 -0.04
CA SER A 64 -0.23 6.27 -0.72
C SER A 64 0.03 4.78 -0.43
N LEU A 65 -0.08 4.37 0.84
CA LEU A 65 0.00 2.97 1.26
C LEU A 65 -1.09 2.13 0.62
N SER A 66 -2.33 2.63 0.61
CA SER A 66 -3.47 1.94 -0.03
C SER A 66 -3.22 1.75 -1.53
N CYS A 67 -2.77 2.80 -2.24
CA CYS A 67 -2.39 2.70 -3.66
C CYS A 67 -1.31 1.66 -3.92
N LYS A 68 -0.25 1.64 -3.09
CA LYS A 68 0.83 0.68 -3.28
C LYS A 68 0.37 -0.76 -3.08
N LEU A 69 -0.45 -1.01 -2.06
CA LEU A 69 -1.04 -2.33 -1.83
C LEU A 69 -1.93 -2.76 -3.00
N LEU A 70 -2.71 -1.84 -3.57
CA LEU A 70 -3.53 -2.13 -4.75
C LEU A 70 -2.72 -2.33 -6.03
N GLY A 71 -1.54 -1.71 -6.13
CA GLY A 71 -0.62 -1.87 -7.26
C GLY A 71 0.26 -3.12 -7.19
N SER A 72 0.09 -3.97 -6.17
CA SER A 72 0.82 -5.23 -6.06
C SER A 72 0.25 -6.29 -7.01
N ASP A 73 1.13 -7.09 -7.63
CA ASP A 73 0.71 -8.18 -8.52
C ASP A 73 -0.12 -9.26 -7.81
N SER A 74 -0.08 -9.31 -6.47
CA SER A 74 -0.78 -10.28 -5.64
C SER A 74 -2.21 -9.87 -5.26
N ILE A 75 -2.63 -8.62 -5.51
CA ILE A 75 -3.95 -8.12 -5.06
C ILE A 75 -5.09 -9.04 -5.48
N HIS A 76 -5.09 -9.51 -6.73
CA HIS A 76 -6.13 -10.40 -7.25
C HIS A 76 -6.24 -11.69 -6.45
N THR A 77 -5.10 -12.27 -6.09
CA THR A 77 -5.05 -13.52 -5.33
C THR A 77 -5.60 -13.33 -3.92
N HIS A 78 -5.27 -12.21 -3.27
CA HIS A 78 -5.75 -11.91 -1.93
C HIS A 78 -7.26 -11.63 -1.91
N LEU A 79 -7.76 -10.86 -2.89
CA LEU A 79 -9.20 -10.60 -2.99
C LEU A 79 -9.99 -11.85 -3.39
N GLU A 80 -9.44 -12.73 -4.23
CA GLU A 80 -10.06 -14.02 -4.56
C GLU A 80 -10.18 -14.91 -3.32
N ARG A 81 -9.12 -15.02 -2.52
CA ARG A 81 -9.16 -15.74 -1.24
C ARG A 81 -10.18 -15.15 -0.28
N LEU A 82 -10.31 -13.82 -0.23
CA LEU A 82 -11.33 -13.18 0.61
C LEU A 82 -12.75 -13.53 0.18
N VAL A 83 -13.00 -13.56 -1.14
CA VAL A 83 -14.33 -13.91 -1.67
C VAL A 83 -14.68 -15.37 -1.36
N ASP A 84 -13.69 -16.26 -1.41
CA ASP A 84 -13.87 -17.67 -1.08
C ASP A 84 -13.97 -17.91 0.45
N ASP A 85 -13.21 -17.15 1.23
CA ASP A 85 -13.13 -17.21 2.69
C ASP A 85 -12.99 -15.79 3.27
N LEU A 86 -14.08 -15.27 3.85
CA LEU A 86 -14.12 -13.94 4.47
C LEU A 86 -13.18 -13.78 5.68
N THR A 87 -12.53 -14.86 6.12
CA THR A 87 -11.53 -14.81 7.19
C THR A 87 -10.11 -14.59 6.70
N ASP A 88 -9.88 -14.49 5.37
CA ASP A 88 -8.55 -14.21 4.80
C ASP A 88 -8.05 -12.82 5.21
N ILE A 89 -7.00 -12.81 6.03
CA ILE A 89 -6.45 -11.62 6.68
C ILE A 89 -5.86 -10.65 5.66
N GLU A 90 -5.12 -11.17 4.68
CA GLU A 90 -4.49 -10.35 3.64
C GLU A 90 -5.53 -9.78 2.67
N GLY A 91 -6.49 -10.59 2.27
CA GLY A 91 -7.63 -10.20 1.48
C GLY A 91 -8.41 -9.07 2.14
N ALA A 92 -8.69 -9.18 3.44
CA ALA A 92 -9.36 -8.15 4.23
C ALA A 92 -8.57 -6.82 4.25
N LEU A 93 -7.24 -6.87 4.40
CA LEU A 93 -6.37 -5.68 4.29
C LEU A 93 -6.52 -4.99 2.92
N HIS A 94 -6.43 -5.75 1.83
CA HIS A 94 -6.50 -5.19 0.46
C HIS A 94 -7.90 -4.66 0.14
N PHE A 95 -8.94 -5.36 0.58
CA PHE A 95 -10.33 -4.91 0.44
C PHE A 95 -10.57 -3.61 1.20
N ALA A 96 -10.09 -3.51 2.44
CA ALA A 96 -10.15 -2.29 3.25
C ALA A 96 -9.49 -1.09 2.56
N CYS A 97 -8.30 -1.27 1.97
CA CYS A 97 -7.63 -0.24 1.19
C CYS A 97 -8.46 0.19 -0.04
N LEU A 98 -9.14 -0.74 -0.69
CA LEU A 98 -10.00 -0.45 -1.82
C LEU A 98 -11.23 0.38 -1.43
N VAL A 99 -11.96 -0.04 -0.40
CA VAL A 99 -13.16 0.68 0.07
C VAL A 99 -12.81 2.04 0.68
N ASN A 100 -11.64 2.18 1.32
CA ASN A 100 -11.11 3.47 1.74
C ASN A 100 -10.93 4.43 0.54
N LEU A 101 -10.32 3.95 -0.55
CA LEU A 101 -10.12 4.73 -1.77
C LEU A 101 -11.42 5.00 -2.55
N ALA A 102 -12.44 4.16 -2.36
CA ALA A 102 -13.81 4.39 -2.83
C ALA A 102 -14.57 5.47 -2.04
N GLN A 103 -13.99 5.97 -0.94
CA GLN A 103 -14.59 6.89 0.04
C GLN A 103 -15.67 6.26 0.93
N GLU A 104 -15.49 4.99 1.31
CA GLU A 104 -16.28 4.30 2.34
C GLU A 104 -15.40 4.02 3.59
N PRO A 105 -14.95 5.05 4.33
CA PRO A 105 -13.94 4.89 5.38
C PRO A 105 -14.44 4.12 6.61
N GLU A 106 -15.73 4.19 6.93
CA GLU A 106 -16.29 3.47 8.09
C GLU A 106 -16.26 1.95 7.87
N GLU A 107 -16.46 1.51 6.63
CA GLU A 107 -16.29 0.10 6.30
C GLU A 107 -14.81 -0.30 6.26
N ALA A 108 -13.94 0.57 5.74
CA ALA A 108 -12.49 0.31 5.76
C ALA A 108 -11.98 0.05 7.17
N ILE A 109 -12.47 0.82 8.16
CA ILE A 109 -12.15 0.62 9.58
C ILE A 109 -12.47 -0.80 10.01
N TRP A 110 -13.65 -1.31 9.69
CA TRP A 110 -14.08 -2.64 10.13
C TRP A 110 -13.14 -3.73 9.60
N TRP A 111 -12.83 -3.69 8.30
CA TRP A 111 -11.94 -4.67 7.67
C TRP A 111 -10.49 -4.57 8.14
N TRP A 112 -9.98 -3.34 8.35
CA TRP A 112 -8.67 -3.17 8.96
C TRP A 112 -8.65 -3.61 10.43
N GLN A 113 -9.73 -3.42 11.19
CA GLN A 113 -9.82 -3.88 12.57
C GLN A 113 -9.82 -5.40 12.64
N PHE A 114 -10.55 -6.06 11.72
CA PHE A 114 -10.51 -7.51 11.56
C PHE A 114 -9.08 -8.00 11.27
N ALA A 115 -8.44 -7.47 10.23
CA ALA A 115 -7.10 -7.91 9.83
C ALA A 115 -6.03 -7.55 10.88
N GLY A 116 -6.08 -6.34 11.44
CA GLY A 116 -5.17 -5.87 12.48
C GLY A 116 -5.32 -6.64 13.79
N GLY A 117 -6.56 -6.94 14.18
CA GLY A 117 -6.86 -7.81 15.33
C GLY A 117 -6.39 -9.26 15.13
N ALA A 118 -6.29 -9.71 13.88
CA ALA A 118 -5.70 -11.00 13.51
C ALA A 118 -4.17 -10.96 13.35
N GLY A 119 -3.52 -9.83 13.65
CA GLY A 119 -2.06 -9.68 13.65
C GLY A 119 -1.46 -9.07 12.39
N ASN A 120 -2.26 -8.58 11.44
CA ASN A 120 -1.71 -7.90 10.27
C ASN A 120 -1.16 -6.51 10.65
N ALA A 121 0.16 -6.38 10.66
CA ALA A 121 0.89 -5.16 10.99
C ALA A 121 0.50 -3.97 10.11
N THR A 122 0.31 -4.22 8.81
CA THR A 122 -0.02 -3.19 7.82
C THR A 122 -1.44 -2.66 8.03
N ALA A 123 -2.40 -3.53 8.36
CA ALA A 123 -3.76 -3.12 8.69
C ALA A 123 -3.81 -2.26 9.96
N ALA A 124 -3.05 -2.65 10.99
CA ALA A 124 -2.88 -1.85 12.20
C ALA A 124 -2.23 -0.49 11.90
N TYR A 125 -1.26 -0.45 10.99
CA TYR A 125 -0.64 0.80 10.55
C TYR A 125 -1.60 1.70 9.75
N CYS A 126 -2.44 1.13 8.88
CA CYS A 126 -3.52 1.86 8.21
C CYS A 126 -4.49 2.51 9.21
N LEU A 127 -4.89 1.78 10.26
CA LEU A 127 -5.74 2.31 11.34
C LEU A 127 -5.04 3.43 12.11
N TYR A 128 -3.75 3.27 12.41
CA TYR A 128 -2.96 4.34 13.02
C TYR A 128 -3.01 5.62 12.17
N LEU A 129 -2.76 5.52 10.86
CA LEU A 129 -2.78 6.67 9.95
C LEU A 129 -4.16 7.31 9.86
N LEU A 130 -5.23 6.50 9.81
CA LEU A 130 -6.61 6.99 9.79
C LEU A 130 -6.99 7.73 11.08
N HIS A 131 -6.73 7.14 12.24
CA HIS A 131 -7.01 7.79 13.52
C HIS A 131 -6.13 9.03 13.72
N LEU A 132 -4.87 8.98 13.25
CA LEU A 132 -3.98 10.13 13.29
C LEU A 132 -4.50 11.28 12.42
N SER A 133 -5.04 11.00 11.23
CA SER A 133 -5.59 12.06 10.36
C SER A 133 -6.89 12.66 10.90
N ARG A 134 -7.68 11.88 11.65
CA ARG A 134 -8.85 12.35 12.40
C ARG A 134 -8.49 13.09 13.70
N GLY A 135 -7.22 13.08 14.12
CA GLY A 135 -6.77 13.64 15.39
C GLY A 135 -7.13 12.80 16.62
N GLU A 136 -7.53 11.55 16.41
CA GLU A 136 -7.91 10.57 17.43
C GLU A 136 -6.65 9.90 18.02
N LEU A 137 -5.86 10.71 18.75
CA LEU A 137 -4.50 10.32 19.16
C LEU A 137 -4.45 9.06 20.02
N ARG A 138 -5.46 8.82 20.86
CA ARG A 138 -5.51 7.63 21.73
C ARG A 138 -5.63 6.34 20.91
N ASP A 139 -6.51 6.34 19.92
CA ASP A 139 -6.72 5.19 19.04
C ASP A 139 -5.53 5.01 18.10
N ALA A 140 -4.97 6.12 17.61
CA ALA A 140 -3.72 6.09 16.84
C ALA A 140 -2.58 5.43 17.64
N GLU A 141 -2.34 5.84 18.89
CA GLU A 141 -1.32 5.23 19.75
C GLU A 141 -1.57 3.73 19.98
N HIS A 142 -2.83 3.35 20.21
CA HIS A 142 -3.20 1.94 20.35
C HIS A 142 -2.83 1.13 19.11
N TRP A 143 -3.26 1.57 17.92
CA TRP A 143 -2.98 0.84 16.68
C TRP A 143 -1.52 0.87 16.27
N MET A 144 -0.79 1.94 16.55
CA MET A 144 0.66 1.98 16.35
C MET A 144 1.39 0.96 17.23
N SER A 145 0.93 0.77 18.47
CA SER A 145 1.49 -0.26 19.37
C SER A 145 1.25 -1.68 18.84
N GLN A 146 0.09 -1.93 18.22
CA GLN A 146 -0.21 -3.20 17.56
C GLN A 146 0.65 -3.39 16.30
N ALA A 147 0.81 -2.34 15.49
CA ALA A 147 1.58 -2.40 14.25
C ALA A 147 3.09 -2.67 14.50
N LEU A 148 3.61 -2.22 15.64
CA LEU A 148 5.00 -2.42 16.09
C LEU A 148 5.17 -3.60 17.06
N ALA A 149 4.20 -4.49 17.18
CA ALA A 149 4.36 -5.70 17.97
C ALA A 149 5.60 -6.50 17.53
N PRO A 150 6.28 -7.23 18.42
CA PRO A 150 7.57 -7.88 18.12
C PRO A 150 7.54 -8.82 16.91
N ASP A 151 6.40 -9.46 16.66
CA ASP A 151 6.20 -10.41 15.56
C ASP A 151 5.75 -9.72 14.26
N ASN A 152 5.49 -8.40 14.31
CA ASN A 152 4.95 -7.63 13.22
C ASN A 152 6.04 -6.93 12.42
N ARG A 153 5.91 -6.97 11.10
CA ARG A 153 6.81 -6.32 10.16
C ARG A 153 6.03 -5.40 9.24
N ILE A 154 6.31 -4.11 9.31
CA ILE A 154 5.77 -3.12 8.37
C ILE A 154 6.79 -2.93 7.27
N ASP A 155 6.50 -3.49 6.10
CA ASP A 155 7.40 -3.43 4.95
C ASP A 155 7.28 -2.14 4.13
N PHE A 156 6.34 -1.24 4.49
CA PHE A 156 6.12 0.00 3.75
C PHE A 156 5.91 1.26 4.59
N PHE A 157 6.81 2.24 4.38
CA PHE A 157 6.64 3.63 4.76
C PHE A 157 6.66 4.49 3.49
N PRO A 158 5.51 5.01 3.02
CA PRO A 158 5.50 5.83 1.82
C PRO A 158 6.26 7.13 2.02
N PRO A 159 7.12 7.55 1.06
CA PRO A 159 7.65 8.90 1.08
C PRO A 159 6.52 9.92 0.85
N PRO A 160 6.61 11.14 1.41
CA PRO A 160 5.58 12.17 1.31
C PRO A 160 5.30 12.62 -0.13
N SER A 161 6.20 12.34 -1.06
CA SER A 161 6.08 12.61 -2.49
C SER A 161 5.14 11.65 -3.22
N CYS A 162 4.95 10.40 -2.76
CA CYS A 162 3.98 9.47 -3.37
C CYS A 162 2.50 9.88 -3.18
N ALA A 163 2.28 11.05 -2.57
CA ALA A 163 1.02 11.79 -2.41
C ALA A 163 0.37 12.28 -3.71
N HIS A 164 0.61 11.62 -4.83
CA HIS A 164 -0.07 11.98 -6.06
C HIS A 164 -1.51 11.49 -5.90
N GLN A 165 -2.47 12.43 -5.85
CA GLN A 165 -3.90 12.13 -5.75
C GLN A 165 -4.26 11.01 -6.73
N LEU A 166 -5.04 10.01 -6.29
CA LEU A 166 -5.61 9.03 -7.23
C LEU A 166 -6.18 9.78 -8.44
N PRO A 167 -5.94 9.30 -9.67
CA PRO A 167 -6.67 9.81 -10.82
C PRO A 167 -8.16 9.79 -10.49
N ALA A 168 -8.86 10.92 -10.67
CA ALA A 168 -10.28 11.04 -10.33
C ALA A 168 -11.17 9.97 -11.01
N SER A 169 -10.72 9.45 -12.16
CA SER A 169 -11.34 8.32 -12.85
C SER A 169 -11.23 7.00 -12.07
N LEU A 170 -10.09 6.71 -11.44
CA LEU A 170 -9.89 5.49 -10.65
C LEU A 170 -10.74 5.52 -9.38
N SER A 171 -10.76 6.63 -8.65
CA SER A 171 -11.61 6.77 -7.46
C SER A 171 -13.11 6.65 -7.79
N THR A 172 -13.54 7.18 -8.94
CA THR A 172 -14.92 7.04 -9.41
C THR A 172 -15.25 5.58 -9.77
N ASN A 173 -14.36 4.90 -10.50
CA ASN A 173 -14.56 3.48 -10.85
C ASN A 173 -14.62 2.57 -9.62
N LEU A 174 -13.73 2.79 -8.65
CA LEU A 174 -13.72 2.04 -7.39
C LEU A 174 -15.02 2.28 -6.61
N ARG A 175 -15.48 3.53 -6.53
CA ARG A 175 -16.77 3.87 -5.90
C ARG A 175 -17.93 3.15 -6.56
N GLU A 176 -18.02 3.18 -7.88
CA GLU A 176 -19.09 2.48 -8.60
C GLU A 176 -19.04 0.97 -8.38
N ALA A 177 -17.85 0.36 -8.36
CA ALA A 177 -17.68 -1.07 -8.12
C ALA A 177 -18.14 -1.45 -6.70
N VAL A 178 -17.73 -0.69 -5.68
CA VAL A 178 -18.10 -0.91 -4.27
C VAL A 178 -19.61 -0.71 -4.06
N GLN A 179 -20.22 0.34 -4.63
CA GLN A 179 -21.66 0.57 -4.51
C GLN A 179 -22.54 -0.55 -5.09
N ARG A 180 -22.00 -1.37 -5.99
CA ARG A 180 -22.70 -2.53 -6.58
C ARG A 180 -22.59 -3.79 -5.72
N LEU A 181 -21.73 -3.81 -4.71
CA LEU A 181 -21.59 -4.95 -3.80
C LEU A 181 -22.84 -5.13 -2.96
N LYS A 182 -23.13 -6.39 -2.63
CA LYS A 182 -24.19 -6.71 -1.69
C LYS A 182 -23.85 -6.12 -0.32
N VAL A 183 -24.75 -5.29 0.19
CA VAL A 183 -24.65 -4.74 1.54
C VAL A 183 -25.30 -5.71 2.52
N VAL A 184 -24.57 -6.05 3.56
CA VAL A 184 -25.12 -6.71 4.75
C VAL A 184 -25.19 -5.65 5.86
N ASP A 185 -26.35 -5.51 6.48
CA ASP A 185 -26.48 -4.70 7.68
C ASP A 185 -26.04 -5.56 8.88
N ALA A 186 -24.87 -5.23 9.43
CA ALA A 186 -24.36 -5.84 10.63
C ALA A 186 -24.31 -4.77 11.71
N SER A 187 -25.23 -4.86 12.68
CA SER A 187 -25.26 -3.97 13.85
C SER A 187 -25.33 -2.48 13.52
N GLY A 188 -26.01 -2.08 12.42
CA GLY A 188 -26.15 -0.69 12.01
C GLY A 188 -24.99 -0.15 11.16
N ILE A 189 -24.00 -0.99 10.84
CA ILE A 189 -22.94 -0.68 9.88
C ILE A 189 -23.26 -1.41 8.58
N ARG A 190 -23.26 -0.65 7.47
CA ARG A 190 -23.37 -1.20 6.12
C ARG A 190 -22.00 -1.77 5.74
N LEU A 191 -21.90 -3.09 5.68
CA LEU A 191 -20.68 -3.77 5.23
C LEU A 191 -20.92 -4.35 3.84
N HIS A 192 -20.12 -3.94 2.87
CA HIS A 192 -20.07 -4.54 1.56
C HIS A 192 -19.40 -5.92 1.65
N HIS A 193 -20.11 -6.93 1.16
CA HIS A 193 -19.58 -8.29 1.07
C HIS A 193 -18.92 -8.47 -0.29
N PRO A 194 -17.59 -8.71 -0.38
CA PRO A 194 -16.91 -8.92 -1.65
C PRO A 194 -17.49 -10.15 -2.35
N ASP A 195 -17.64 -10.09 -3.68
CA ASP A 195 -18.14 -11.18 -4.51
C ASP A 195 -17.29 -11.36 -5.79
N HIS A 196 -17.46 -12.47 -6.50
CA HIS A 196 -16.67 -12.73 -7.72
C HIS A 196 -16.95 -11.71 -8.84
N ARG A 197 -18.16 -11.14 -8.88
CA ARG A 197 -18.51 -10.12 -9.87
C ARG A 197 -17.70 -8.83 -9.67
N PHE A 198 -17.45 -8.48 -8.42
CA PHE A 198 -16.58 -7.36 -8.04
C PHE A 198 -15.13 -7.61 -8.42
N LEU A 199 -14.60 -8.83 -8.22
CA LEU A 199 -13.24 -9.19 -8.66
C LEU A 199 -13.06 -8.98 -10.18
N GLU A 200 -14.04 -9.40 -10.97
CA GLU A 200 -14.01 -9.19 -12.43
C GLU A 200 -14.00 -7.71 -12.81
N GLN A 201 -14.77 -6.87 -12.11
CA GLN A 201 -14.84 -5.44 -12.37
C GLN A 201 -13.53 -4.74 -12.03
N ILE A 202 -12.97 -5.03 -10.85
CA ILE A 202 -11.74 -4.38 -10.39
C ILE A 202 -10.53 -4.80 -11.22
N GLY A 203 -10.49 -6.05 -11.70
CA GLY A 203 -9.44 -6.48 -12.64
C GLY A 203 -9.40 -5.70 -13.95
N ASN A 204 -10.50 -5.07 -14.34
CA ASN A 204 -10.52 -4.18 -15.50
C ASN A 204 -10.01 -2.76 -15.19
N HIS A 205 -9.99 -2.37 -13.91
CA HIS A 205 -9.66 -1.01 -13.47
C HIS A 205 -8.26 -0.88 -12.83
N LEU A 206 -7.70 -1.95 -12.26
CA LEU A 206 -6.37 -1.94 -11.63
C LEU A 206 -5.21 -2.28 -12.60
N GLY A 207 -5.49 -2.75 -13.82
CA GLY A 207 -4.51 -2.93 -14.91
C GLY A 207 -3.50 -4.08 -14.73
N PRO A 208 -2.79 -4.43 -15.82
CA PRO A 208 -3.27 -5.36 -16.83
C PRO A 208 -3.28 -6.82 -16.36
N LYS A 209 -4.31 -7.59 -16.77
CA LYS A 209 -4.19 -9.06 -16.88
C LYS A 209 -2.93 -9.36 -17.69
N GLY A 210 -1.99 -10.09 -17.10
CA GLY A 210 -0.74 -10.45 -17.74
C GLY A 210 -0.95 -10.83 -19.20
N SER A 211 -0.19 -10.20 -20.08
CA SER A 211 -0.06 -10.59 -21.48
C SER A 211 0.32 -12.07 -21.55
N LYS A 212 -0.68 -12.94 -21.70
CA LYS A 212 -0.51 -14.19 -22.46
C LYS A 212 -0.44 -13.78 -23.92
N GLY A 213 0.74 -13.36 -24.34
CA GLY A 213 1.01 -12.89 -25.71
C GLY A 213 2.33 -13.44 -26.21
N SER A 214 2.28 -14.69 -26.70
CA SER A 214 3.13 -15.28 -27.73
C SER A 214 4.54 -14.69 -27.91
N ARG A 215 5.54 -15.36 -27.34
CA ARG A 215 6.83 -15.53 -28.05
C ARG A 215 6.90 -16.97 -28.55
N GLU A 216 6.15 -17.24 -29.60
CA GLU A 216 6.60 -18.10 -30.69
C GLU A 216 7.91 -17.48 -31.23
N SER A 217 9.02 -17.71 -30.52
CA SER A 217 10.34 -17.45 -31.06
C SER A 217 10.68 -18.66 -31.89
N THR A 218 10.36 -18.53 -33.18
CA THR A 218 10.88 -19.33 -34.28
C THR A 218 12.34 -19.62 -34.00
N ARG A 219 12.65 -20.82 -33.52
CA ARG A 219 14.01 -21.35 -33.50
C ARG A 219 14.43 -21.54 -34.95
N HIS A 220 14.96 -20.48 -35.54
CA HIS A 220 15.85 -20.59 -36.68
C HIS A 220 17.06 -21.41 -36.22
N SER A 221 17.06 -22.66 -36.70
CA SER A 221 18.20 -23.55 -36.66
C SER A 221 19.43 -22.86 -37.27
N PRO A 222 20.56 -22.75 -36.56
CA PRO A 222 21.83 -22.44 -37.20
C PRO A 222 22.38 -23.77 -37.72
N ALA A 223 21.78 -24.29 -38.78
CA ALA A 223 22.48 -25.21 -39.65
C ALA A 223 23.31 -24.37 -40.62
N ASP A 224 24.58 -24.74 -40.71
CA ASP A 224 25.48 -24.43 -41.82
C ASP A 224 26.30 -23.14 -41.71
N LEU A 225 27.42 -23.26 -40.99
CA LEU A 225 28.70 -22.62 -41.34
C LEU A 225 29.83 -23.38 -40.62
N SER A 226 30.00 -24.65 -40.98
CA SER A 226 31.15 -25.47 -40.56
C SER A 226 31.52 -26.50 -41.62
N ARG A 227 31.72 -26.05 -42.86
CA ARG A 227 32.35 -26.87 -43.90
C ARG A 227 33.33 -26.06 -44.72
N GLN A 228 34.50 -25.79 -44.13
CA GLN A 228 35.74 -25.61 -44.87
C GLN A 228 36.94 -25.59 -43.90
N ARG A 229 37.51 -26.77 -43.64
CA ARG A 229 38.93 -27.05 -43.89
C ARG A 229 39.31 -28.50 -43.56
N ARG A 230 39.77 -29.15 -44.63
CA ARG A 230 40.78 -30.22 -44.70
C ARG A 230 40.32 -31.63 -44.32
N LEU A 231 40.27 -32.50 -45.33
CA LEU A 231 41.25 -33.58 -45.53
C LEU A 231 41.13 -34.09 -46.98
N TRP A 232 42.25 -34.01 -47.70
CA TRP A 232 42.61 -34.62 -49.01
C TRP A 232 41.75 -34.32 -50.24
#